data_AF-A0A7X9DY47-F1
#
_entry.id   AF-A0A7X9DY47-F1
#
_cell.length_a   1.000
_cell.length_b   1.000
_cell.length_c   1.000
_cell.angle_alpha   90.00
_cell.angle_beta   90.00
_cell.angle_gamma   90.00
#
_symmetry.space_group_name_H-M   'P 1'
#
loop_
_entity.id
_entity.type
_entity.pdbx_description
1 polymer ?
#
loop_
_entity_poly.entity_id
_entity_poly.type
_entity_poly.pdbx_seq_one_letter_code
_entity_poly.pdbx_strand_id
1 'polypeptide(L)'
;MRIAICLLLLPALAVLPLSAGCNKAPEAAAADGAVAPANAPAGPPPAIACDTPEYNFGTVPDGEPVKHTFTVKNTGQGVLKLLRAQGG
;
A
#
# COMPACT_ATOMS: atom_id res chain seq x y z
N MET A 1 -63.37 -9.59 -30.95
CA MET A 1 -62.93 -8.20 -30.70
C MET A 1 -61.42 -8.24 -30.53
N ARG A 2 -60.65 -8.33 -31.62
CA ARG A 2 -59.99 -7.20 -32.32
C ARG A 2 -59.20 -6.30 -31.38
N ILE A 3 -57.90 -6.60 -31.20
CA ILE A 3 -56.72 -5.72 -31.10
C ILE A 3 -55.58 -6.70 -31.47
N ALA A 4 -55.26 -6.99 -32.73
CA ALA A 4 -54.54 -6.18 -33.71
C ALA A 4 -53.41 -5.32 -33.12
N ILE A 5 -52.19 -5.57 -33.60
CA ILE A 5 -50.98 -4.74 -33.50
C ILE A 5 -50.16 -4.92 -32.22
N CYS A 6 -49.32 -5.94 -32.24
CA CYS A 6 -47.93 -5.78 -31.82
C CYS A 6 -47.04 -6.56 -32.79
N LEU A 7 -47.10 -6.12 -34.05
CA LEU A 7 -46.01 -6.36 -35.00
C LEU A 7 -44.91 -5.37 -34.60
N LEU A 8 -43.71 -5.85 -34.30
CA LEU A 8 -42.43 -5.33 -34.80
C LEU A 8 -41.24 -6.03 -34.11
N LEU A 9 -40.51 -6.79 -34.94
CA LEU A 9 -39.05 -6.91 -35.00
C LEU A 9 -38.28 -7.76 -33.95
N LEU A 10 -37.96 -9.00 -34.37
CA LEU A 10 -36.64 -9.62 -34.16
C LEU A 10 -35.60 -8.91 -35.06
N PRO A 11 -34.31 -8.80 -34.66
CA PRO A 11 -33.40 -9.92 -34.91
C PRO A 11 -32.38 -10.23 -33.80
N ALA A 12 -32.00 -11.50 -33.78
CA ALA A 12 -30.89 -12.05 -33.03
C ALA A 12 -29.58 -11.30 -33.31
N LEU A 13 -28.85 -10.93 -32.25
CA LEU A 13 -27.42 -10.65 -32.33
C LEU A 13 -26.65 -11.75 -31.58
N ALA A 14 -25.61 -12.21 -32.28
CA ALA A 14 -24.81 -13.38 -32.02
C ALA A 14 -24.02 -13.35 -30.70
N VAL A 15 -23.84 -14.54 -30.13
CA VAL A 15 -22.84 -14.84 -29.11
C VAL A 15 -21.50 -15.12 -29.81
N LEU A 16 -20.41 -14.46 -29.42
CA LEU A 16 -19.05 -15.00 -29.54
C LEU A 16 -18.17 -14.54 -28.35
N PRO A 17 -17.47 -15.47 -27.66
CA PRO A 17 -16.66 -15.18 -26.49
C PRO A 17 -15.16 -14.97 -26.82
N LEU A 18 -14.43 -14.54 -25.78
CA LEU A 18 -13.00 -14.76 -25.54
C LEU A 18 -12.00 -13.90 -26.34
N SER A 19 -11.47 -12.87 -25.69
CA SER A 19 -10.13 -12.36 -25.98
C SER A 19 -9.26 -12.38 -24.72
N ALA A 20 -8.31 -13.32 -24.77
CA ALA A 20 -6.95 -13.29 -24.26
C ALA A 20 -6.71 -12.70 -22.85
N GLY A 21 -6.36 -13.60 -21.93
CA GLY A 21 -5.60 -13.23 -20.75
C GLY A 21 -4.27 -12.58 -21.14
N CYS A 22 -3.93 -11.52 -20.42
CA CYS A 22 -2.56 -11.06 -20.27
C CYS A 22 -2.20 -11.15 -18.79
N ASN A 23 -1.83 -12.35 -18.33
CA ASN A 23 -1.00 -12.47 -17.14
C ASN A 23 0.42 -12.03 -17.50
N LYS A 24 0.81 -10.81 -17.12
CA LYS A 24 2.19 -10.52 -16.77
C LYS A 24 2.27 -9.29 -15.86
N ALA A 25 2.17 -9.54 -14.56
CA ALA A 25 3.06 -8.85 -13.63
C ALA A 25 4.49 -9.32 -13.94
N PRO A 26 5.44 -8.39 -13.93
CA PRO A 26 6.53 -8.54 -12.98
C PRO A 26 6.76 -7.26 -12.17
N GLU A 27 6.79 -7.48 -10.86
CA GLU A 27 7.85 -7.07 -9.93
C GLU A 27 8.54 -5.70 -10.11
N ALA A 28 8.33 -4.87 -9.09
CA ALA A 28 9.33 -4.02 -8.45
C ALA A 28 10.47 -3.46 -9.33
N ALA A 29 10.22 -2.27 -9.89
CA ALA A 29 11.27 -1.27 -9.93
C ALA A 29 11.30 -0.60 -8.54
N ALA A 30 12.22 -1.06 -7.68
CA ALA A 30 12.71 -0.25 -6.58
C ALA A 30 13.37 0.99 -7.19
N ALA A 31 12.58 2.05 -7.37
CA ALA A 31 13.08 3.39 -7.60
C ALA A 31 13.26 4.04 -6.23
N ASP A 32 14.53 4.03 -5.81
CA ASP A 32 15.24 5.03 -5.04
C ASP A 32 14.44 6.26 -4.57
N GLY A 33 14.64 6.63 -3.31
CA GLY A 33 13.87 7.63 -2.57
C GLY A 33 13.68 8.95 -3.32
N ALA A 34 12.48 9.14 -3.88
CA ALA A 34 12.01 10.45 -4.27
C ALA A 34 11.82 11.32 -3.00
N VAL A 35 12.83 12.11 -2.67
CA VAL A 35 12.65 13.29 -1.83
C VAL A 35 11.73 14.25 -2.60
N ALA A 36 10.53 14.44 -2.06
CA ALA A 36 9.53 15.34 -2.66
C ALA A 36 10.11 16.76 -2.79
N PRO A 37 9.72 17.54 -3.82
CA PRO A 37 10.15 18.92 -3.96
C PRO A 37 9.78 19.72 -2.71
N ALA A 38 10.73 20.49 -2.18
CA ALA A 38 10.65 21.23 -0.92
C ALA A 38 9.56 22.34 -0.87
N ASN A 39 8.72 22.45 -1.90
CA ASN A 39 7.78 23.55 -2.11
C ASN A 39 6.31 23.12 -2.26
N ALA A 40 5.96 21.86 -1.95
CA ALA A 40 4.56 21.53 -1.70
C ALA A 40 4.09 22.25 -0.42
N PRO A 41 2.83 22.73 -0.31
CA PRO A 41 2.28 23.19 0.96
C PRO A 41 2.54 22.11 1.99
N ALA A 42 3.29 22.43 3.04
CA ALA A 42 3.50 21.50 4.12
C ALA A 42 2.11 21.23 4.71
N GLY A 43 1.61 20.01 4.50
CA GLY A 43 0.48 19.51 5.27
C GLY A 43 0.81 19.62 6.77
N PRO A 44 -0.17 19.35 7.66
CA PRO A 44 0.09 19.36 9.09
C PRO A 44 1.39 18.60 9.43
N PRO A 45 2.20 19.05 10.40
CA PRO A 45 3.48 18.41 10.66
C PRO A 45 3.28 16.97 11.13
N PRO A 46 4.11 16.00 10.68
CA PRO A 46 4.18 14.69 11.31
C PRO A 46 4.86 14.80 12.68
N ALA A 47 4.55 13.89 13.59
CA ALA A 47 5.23 13.80 14.89
C ALA A 47 5.42 12.33 15.24
N ILE A 48 6.60 11.99 15.75
CA ILE A 48 6.98 10.62 16.07
C ILE A 48 6.99 10.44 17.59
N ALA A 49 6.42 9.35 18.07
CA ALA A 49 6.49 8.94 19.48
C ALA A 49 6.84 7.45 19.57
N CYS A 50 7.65 7.10 20.57
CA CYS A 50 7.99 5.73 20.92
C CYS A 50 7.91 5.61 22.44
N ASP A 51 7.15 4.63 22.93
CA ASP A 51 6.90 4.47 24.36
C ASP A 51 8.17 4.07 25.13
N THR A 52 9.03 3.26 24.50
CA THR A 52 10.30 2.79 25.05
C THR A 52 11.40 2.95 24.00
N PRO A 53 12.04 4.13 23.91
CA PRO A 53 13.06 4.39 22.88
C PRO A 53 14.37 3.61 23.13
N GLU A 54 14.55 3.08 24.34
CA GLU A 54 15.75 2.38 24.75
C GLU A 54 15.39 0.98 25.24
N TYR A 55 16.22 0.00 24.88
CA TYR A 55 16.13 -1.37 25.37
C TYR A 55 17.54 -1.90 25.63
N ASN A 56 17.75 -2.45 26.83
CA ASN A 56 19.01 -3.08 27.20
C ASN A 56 18.89 -4.59 27.00
N PHE A 57 19.71 -5.13 26.10
CA PHE A 57 19.77 -6.57 25.84
C PHE A 57 20.41 -7.39 26.97
N GLY A 58 21.15 -6.75 27.88
CA GLY A 58 21.79 -7.40 29.01
C GLY A 58 22.83 -8.44 28.58
N THR A 59 22.92 -9.53 29.35
CA THR A 59 23.77 -10.67 29.01
C THR A 59 23.02 -11.57 28.02
N VAL A 60 23.46 -11.56 26.76
CA VAL A 60 22.94 -12.44 25.72
C VAL A 60 23.81 -13.71 25.69
N PRO A 61 23.25 -14.90 25.92
CA PRO A 61 24.01 -16.15 25.82
C PRO A 61 24.44 -16.42 24.37
N ASP A 62 25.61 -16.99 24.21
CA ASP A 62 26.14 -17.33 22.89
C ASP A 62 25.23 -18.32 22.15
N GLY A 63 24.99 -18.04 20.87
CA GLY A 63 24.20 -18.90 19.98
C GLY A 63 22.70 -18.65 19.97
N GLU A 64 22.15 -17.81 20.85
CA GLU A 64 20.72 -17.47 20.85
C GLU A 64 20.46 -16.05 20.33
N PRO A 65 19.69 -15.88 19.24
CA PRO A 65 19.36 -14.56 18.71
C PRO A 65 18.28 -13.90 19.58
N VAL A 66 18.64 -12.83 20.29
CA VAL A 66 17.68 -12.01 21.03
C VAL A 66 17.07 -10.95 20.11
N LYS A 67 15.74 -10.87 20.11
CA LYS A 67 14.99 -9.90 19.30
C LYS A 67 14.21 -8.97 20.22
N HIS A 68 14.22 -7.68 19.89
CA HIS A 68 13.36 -6.70 20.52
C HIS A 68 12.64 -5.88 19.46
N THR A 69 11.37 -5.55 19.70
CA THR A 69 10.52 -4.82 18.76
C THR A 69 10.12 -3.49 19.36
N PHE A 70 10.51 -2.41 18.69
CA PHE A 70 10.09 -1.06 19.04
C PHE A 70 8.77 -0.72 18.34
N THR A 71 7.80 -0.25 19.10
CA THR A 71 6.56 0.31 18.55
C THR A 71 6.72 1.80 18.39
N VAL A 72 6.50 2.30 17.18
CA VAL A 72 6.59 3.72 16.84
C VAL A 72 5.24 4.19 16.33
N LYS A 73 4.76 5.31 16.86
CA LYS A 73 3.48 5.91 16.49
C LYS A 73 3.70 7.28 15.84
N ASN A 74 3.00 7.51 14.74
CA ASN A 74 2.81 8.87 14.22
C ASN A 74 1.71 9.55 15.05
N THR A 75 2.09 10.49 15.90
CA THR A 75 1.19 11.30 16.73
C THR A 75 0.85 12.65 16.09
N GLY A 76 1.48 12.95 14.95
CA GLY A 76 1.18 14.15 14.18
C GLY A 76 0.02 13.93 13.21
N GLN A 77 -0.36 15.00 12.55
CA GLN A 77 -1.42 14.98 11.53
C GLN A 77 -0.84 14.86 10.09
N GLY A 78 0.49 14.97 9.97
CA GLY A 78 1.20 14.79 8.71
C GLY A 78 1.55 13.35 8.39
N VAL A 79 1.91 13.09 7.13
CA VAL A 79 2.45 11.79 6.71
C VAL A 79 3.87 11.64 7.25
N LEU A 80 4.08 10.66 8.14
CA LEU A 80 5.41 10.30 8.65
C LEU A 80 6.09 9.31 7.69
N LYS A 81 7.25 9.69 7.14
CA LYS A 81 8.08 8.81 6.31
C LYS A 81 9.30 8.35 7.11
N LEU A 82 9.48 7.04 7.24
CA LEU A 82 10.71 6.46 7.79
C LEU A 82 11.69 6.19 6.65
N LEU A 83 12.83 6.87 6.65
CA LEU A 83 13.84 6.73 5.59
C LEU A 83 14.88 5.65 5.92
N ARG A 84 15.28 5.54 7.19
CA ARG A 84 16.25 4.56 7.67
C ARG A 84 15.91 4.12 9.08
N ALA A 85 16.23 2.87 9.38
CA ALA A 85 16.28 2.32 10.73
C ALA A 85 17.59 1.54 10.85
N GLN A 86 18.34 1.79 11.93
CA GLN A 86 19.63 1.17 12.17
C GLN A 86 19.67 0.71 13.63
N GLY A 87 20.05 -0.56 13.83
CA GLY A 87 20.38 -1.09 15.16
C GLY A 87 21.77 -0.61 15.58
N GLY A 88 21.94 -0.36 16.88
CA GLY A 88 23.22 -0.03 17.50
C GLY A 88 24.07 -1.26 17.79
#